data_AF-A0A0K0FE24-F1
#
_entry.id   AF-A0A0K0FE24-F1
#
_cell.length_a   1.000
_cell.length_b   1.000
_cell.length_c   1.000
_cell.angle_alpha   90.00
_cell.angle_beta   90.00
_cell.angle_gamma   90.00
#
_symmetry.space_group_name_H-M   'P 1'
#
loop_
_entity.id
_entity.type
_entity.pdbx_description
1 polymer ?
#
loop_
_entity_poly.entity_id
_entity_poly.type
_entity_poly.pdbx_seq_one_letter_code
_entity_poly.pdbx_strand_id
1 'polypeptide(L)'
;MDQENLKDGKFSVKSDIWSYDNPEVFEYIVKPRKILSGPQRCADFWHHTMKHCWRYNPSDRYSFFQIFICLELHTTEDFKQQLFVLNNYGKLNINIRWIMNLILQMMMIRI
;
A
#
# COMPACT_ATOMS: atom_id res chain seq x y z
N MET A 1 -2.58 12.64 -5.22
CA MET A 1 -3.08 13.42 -4.06
C MET A 1 -3.86 12.55 -3.10
N ASP A 2 -3.33 12.32 -1.89
CA ASP A 2 -4.12 11.74 -0.79
C ASP A 2 -5.13 12.73 -0.17
N GLN A 3 -6.03 12.22 0.66
CA GLN A 3 -7.12 12.98 1.28
C GLN A 3 -6.66 14.11 2.23
N GLU A 4 -5.44 14.05 2.76
CA GLU A 4 -4.88 15.07 3.67
C GLU A 4 -4.29 16.24 2.86
N ASN A 5 -3.59 15.96 1.76
CA ASN A 5 -3.07 17.03 0.90
C ASN A 5 -4.20 17.89 0.31
N LEU A 6 -5.38 17.28 0.09
CA LEU A 6 -6.59 17.97 -0.37
C LEU A 6 -7.19 18.93 0.67
N LYS A 7 -6.89 18.75 1.95
CA LYS A 7 -7.32 19.66 3.01
C LYS A 7 -6.32 20.78 3.26
N ASP A 8 -5.03 20.44 3.32
CA ASP A 8 -4.02 21.34 3.89
C ASP A 8 -3.03 21.89 2.86
N GLY A 9 -3.12 21.47 1.58
CA GLY A 9 -2.27 21.97 0.48
C GLY A 9 -0.78 21.66 0.61
N LYS A 10 -0.37 20.86 1.62
CA LYS A 10 1.01 20.45 1.84
C LYS A 10 1.26 19.10 1.19
N PHE A 11 2.28 19.04 0.34
CA PHE A 11 2.67 17.84 -0.40
C PHE A 11 3.89 17.19 0.26
N SER A 12 3.74 15.95 0.73
CA SER A 12 4.90 15.09 1.08
C SER A 12 5.29 14.23 -0.14
N VAL A 13 6.46 13.58 -0.14
CA VAL A 13 6.88 12.65 -1.21
C VAL A 13 5.85 11.52 -1.48
N LYS A 14 4.83 11.35 -0.62
CA LYS A 14 3.70 10.42 -0.79
C LYS A 14 2.49 10.99 -1.56
N SER A 15 2.54 12.23 -2.05
CA SER A 15 1.33 13.00 -2.38
C SER A 15 1.00 13.23 -3.85
N ASP A 16 1.82 12.77 -4.80
CA ASP A 16 1.72 13.29 -6.18
C ASP A 16 0.38 13.02 -6.89
N ILE A 17 -0.16 14.12 -7.44
CA ILE A 17 -1.07 14.28 -8.61
C ILE A 17 -2.43 13.55 -8.55
N TRP A 18 -3.55 14.30 -8.40
CA TRP A 18 -4.85 14.01 -9.09
C TRP A 18 -5.96 15.05 -8.80
N SER A 19 -6.02 15.72 -7.64
CA SER A 19 -7.34 16.19 -7.16
C SER A 19 -7.55 17.70 -6.95
N TYR A 20 -6.66 18.61 -7.38
CA TYR A 20 -6.84 20.04 -7.04
C TYR A 20 -7.96 20.70 -7.86
N ASP A 21 -8.23 20.22 -9.07
CA ASP A 21 -9.17 20.85 -10.02
C ASP A 21 -10.56 20.18 -10.10
N ASN A 22 -10.89 19.22 -9.24
CA ASN A 22 -12.19 18.54 -9.30
C ASN A 22 -12.95 18.54 -7.95
N PRO A 23 -13.87 19.50 -7.72
CA PRO A 23 -14.62 19.61 -6.48
C PRO A 23 -15.55 18.41 -6.23
N GLU A 24 -16.00 17.71 -7.28
CA GLU A 24 -16.84 16.51 -7.16
C GLU A 24 -16.07 15.37 -6.48
N VAL A 25 -14.79 15.23 -6.81
CA VAL A 25 -13.90 14.23 -6.19
C VAL A 25 -13.69 14.53 -4.71
N PHE A 26 -13.55 15.81 -4.35
CA PHE A 26 -13.43 16.22 -2.95
C PHE A 26 -14.69 15.89 -2.14
N GLU A 27 -15.86 16.27 -2.65
CA GLU A 27 -17.15 16.00 -2.00
C GLU A 27 -17.46 14.50 -1.92
N TYR A 28 -17.07 13.72 -2.93
CA TYR A 28 -17.36 12.28 -2.98
C TYR A 28 -16.38 11.40 -2.19
N ILE A 29 -15.09 11.76 -2.17
CA ILE A 29 -14.03 10.92 -1.59
C ILE A 29 -13.47 11.51 -0.30
N VAL A 30 -13.09 12.79 -0.32
CA VAL A 30 -12.30 13.41 0.76
C VAL A 30 -13.17 13.71 1.97
N LYS A 31 -14.28 14.43 1.76
CA LYS A 31 -15.19 14.87 2.82
C LYS A 31 -15.83 13.70 3.59
N PRO A 32 -16.39 12.65 2.93
CA PRO A 32 -16.92 11.48 3.63
C PRO A 32 -15.85 10.46 4.03
N ARG A 33 -14.57 10.68 3.69
CA ARG A 33 -13.46 9.74 3.89
C ARG A 33 -13.71 8.36 3.26
N LYS A 34 -14.31 8.36 2.07
CA LYS A 34 -14.74 7.14 1.38
C LYS A 34 -13.54 6.39 0.79
N ILE A 35 -13.55 5.07 0.93
CA ILE A 35 -12.64 4.17 0.20
C ILE A 35 -13.38 3.66 -1.04
N LEU A 36 -12.73 3.71 -2.20
CA LEU A 36 -13.32 3.27 -3.46
C LEU A 36 -13.62 1.77 -3.45
N SER A 37 -14.74 1.40 -4.07
CA SER A 37 -15.01 0.01 -4.40
C SER A 37 -14.05 -0.47 -5.49
N GLY A 38 -13.63 -1.73 -5.40
CA GLY A 38 -12.83 -2.37 -6.43
C GLY A 38 -13.51 -2.35 -7.82
N PRO A 39 -12.74 -2.30 -8.91
CA PRO A 39 -13.26 -2.45 -10.27
C PRO A 39 -14.01 -3.76 -10.48
N GLN A 40 -14.83 -3.83 -11.52
CA GLN A 40 -15.49 -5.07 -11.92
C GLN A 40 -14.43 -6.15 -12.24
N ARG A 41 -14.60 -7.36 -11.69
CA ARG A 41 -13.64 -8.48 -11.80
C ARG A 41 -12.24 -8.16 -11.26
N CYS A 42 -12.14 -7.25 -10.29
CA CYS A 42 -10.88 -7.04 -9.56
C CYS A 42 -10.57 -8.26 -8.68
N ALA A 43 -9.35 -8.79 -8.75
CA ALA A 43 -8.94 -9.85 -7.85
C ALA A 43 -8.87 -9.33 -6.41
N ASP A 44 -9.30 -10.16 -5.46
CA ASP A 44 -9.39 -9.76 -4.05
C ASP A 44 -8.04 -9.28 -3.49
N PHE A 45 -6.94 -9.90 -3.92
CA PHE A 45 -5.58 -9.48 -3.58
C PHE A 45 -5.31 -8.00 -3.92
N TRP A 46 -5.63 -7.59 -5.15
CA TRP A 46 -5.40 -6.22 -5.60
C TRP A 46 -6.31 -5.24 -4.86
N HIS A 47 -7.58 -5.59 -4.69
CA HIS A 47 -8.52 -4.75 -3.95
C HIS A 47 -8.12 -4.60 -2.48
N HIS A 48 -7.66 -5.68 -1.85
CA HIS A 48 -7.14 -5.65 -0.48
C HIS A 48 -5.93 -4.74 -0.35
N THR A 49 -4.96 -4.86 -1.27
CA THR A 49 -3.76 -4.02 -1.30
C THR A 49 -4.14 -2.53 -1.48
N MET A 50 -5.02 -2.23 -2.42
CA MET A 50 -5.49 -0.87 -2.68
C MET A 50 -6.18 -0.24 -1.45
N LYS A 51 -6.98 -1.01 -0.70
CA LYS A 51 -7.63 -0.50 0.53
C LYS A 51 -6.62 -0.06 1.61
N HIS A 52 -5.48 -0.73 1.73
CA HIS A 52 -4.42 -0.31 2.66
C HIS A 52 -3.67 0.92 2.16
N CYS A 53 -3.53 1.09 0.85
CA CYS A 53 -2.97 2.31 0.27
C CYS A 53 -3.90 3.53 0.41
N TRP A 54 -5.21 3.31 0.38
CA TRP A 54 -6.23 4.37 0.41
C TRP A 54 -6.79 4.69 1.80
N ARG A 55 -6.10 4.31 2.87
CA ARG A 55 -6.47 4.74 4.23
C ARG A 55 -6.34 6.26 4.36
N TYR A 56 -7.31 6.87 5.04
CA TYR A 56 -7.36 8.30 5.24
C TYR A 56 -6.10 8.81 5.97
N ASN A 57 -5.82 8.26 7.16
CA ASN A 57 -4.61 8.65 7.90
C ASN A 57 -3.36 8.06 7.23
N PRO A 58 -2.33 8.86 6.94
CA PRO A 58 -1.10 8.35 6.32
C PRO A 58 -0.38 7.27 7.14
N SER A 59 -0.49 7.33 8.46
CA SER A 59 0.13 6.36 9.38
C SER A 59 -0.52 4.98 9.31
N ASP A 60 -1.78 4.90 8.84
CA ASP A 60 -2.51 3.64 8.67
C ASP A 60 -2.21 3.00 7.29
N ARG A 61 -1.54 3.73 6.39
CA ARG A 61 -1.21 3.23 5.05
C ARG A 61 -0.02 2.31 5.11
N TYR A 62 -0.05 1.27 4.29
CA TYR A 62 1.13 0.42 4.14
C TYR A 62 2.32 1.23 3.62
N SER A 63 3.47 0.98 4.24
CA SER A 63 4.76 1.35 3.67
C SER A 63 5.00 0.57 2.38
N PHE A 64 5.87 1.10 1.51
CA PHE A 64 6.32 0.39 0.32
C PHE A 64 6.87 -1.02 0.64
N PHE A 65 7.54 -1.17 1.78
CA PHE A 65 8.05 -2.46 2.22
C PHE A 65 6.93 -3.45 2.58
N GLN A 66 5.86 -3.00 3.24
CA GLN A 66 4.70 -3.85 3.52
C GLN A 66 3.96 -4.26 2.24
N ILE A 67 3.79 -3.34 1.28
CA ILE A 67 3.21 -3.65 -0.04
C ILE A 67 4.08 -4.69 -0.76
N PHE A 68 5.40 -4.55 -0.69
CA PHE A 68 6.33 -5.49 -1.28
C PHE A 68 6.17 -6.91 -0.72
N ILE A 69 6.08 -7.07 0.61
CA ILE A 69 5.87 -8.39 1.24
C ILE A 69 4.58 -9.05 0.73
N CYS A 70 3.51 -8.27 0.55
CA CYS A 70 2.27 -8.79 -0.03
C CYS A 70 2.47 -9.27 -1.48
N LEU A 71 3.28 -8.55 -2.26
CA LEU A 71 3.55 -8.88 -3.66
C LEU A 71 4.55 -10.04 -3.83
N GLU A 72 5.49 -10.20 -2.90
CA GLU A 72 6.55 -11.21 -2.99
C GLU A 72 6.02 -12.64 -3.15
N LEU A 73 4.86 -12.94 -2.55
CA LEU A 73 4.19 -14.24 -2.67
C LEU A 73 3.63 -14.51 -4.08
N HIS A 74 3.58 -13.47 -4.92
CA HIS A 74 3.01 -13.49 -6.26
C HIS A 74 4.01 -13.12 -7.36
N THR A 75 5.29 -12.92 -7.01
CA THR A 75 6.35 -12.56 -7.97
C THR A 75 7.27 -13.74 -8.29
N THR A 76 7.86 -13.71 -9.48
CA THR A 76 8.85 -14.71 -9.91
C THR A 76 10.21 -14.46 -9.26
N GLU A 77 11.03 -15.50 -9.16
CA GLU A 77 12.41 -15.38 -8.64
C GLU A 77 13.27 -14.44 -9.48
N ASP A 78 13.10 -14.44 -10.80
CA ASP A 78 13.80 -13.51 -11.71
C ASP A 78 13.48 -12.04 -11.36
N PHE A 79 12.22 -11.75 -11.05
CA PHE A 79 11.80 -10.41 -10.64
C PHE A 79 12.41 -10.04 -9.28
N LYS A 80 12.49 -10.99 -8.34
CA LYS A 80 13.12 -10.80 -7.02
C LYS A 80 14.59 -10.41 -7.13
N GLN A 81 15.33 -10.98 -8.09
CA GLN A 81 16.74 -10.66 -8.31
C GLN A 81 16.96 -9.23 -8.83
N GLN A 82 15.96 -8.64 -9.48
CA GLN A 82 16.04 -7.27 -10.01
C GLN A 82 15.54 -6.21 -9.00
N LEU A 83 14.94 -6.64 -7.89
CA LEU A 83 14.34 -5.74 -6.92
C LEU A 83 15.39 -5.07 -6.03
N PHE A 84 15.38 -3.73 -6.07
CA PHE A 84 16.24 -2.88 -5.25
C PHE A 84 16.17 -3.22 -3.76
N VAL A 85 14.97 -3.49 -3.24
CA VAL A 85 14.73 -3.74 -1.81
C VAL A 85 15.42 -5.02 -1.33
N LEU A 86 15.32 -6.11 -2.07
CA LEU A 86 15.96 -7.38 -1.72
C LEU A 86 17.49 -7.28 -1.83
N ASN A 87 17.97 -6.64 -2.90
CA ASN A 87 19.40 -6.47 -3.15
C ASN A 87 20.10 -5.52 -2.15
N ASN A 88 19.34 -4.66 -1.47
CA ASN A 88 19.87 -3.71 -0.47
C ASN A 88 19.38 -4.00 0.95
N TYR A 89 18.71 -5.14 1.16
CA TYR A 89 18.03 -5.47 2.41
C TYR A 89 18.95 -5.39 3.63
N GLY A 90 20.17 -5.92 3.54
CA GLY A 90 21.16 -5.88 4.63
C GLY A 90 21.62 -4.46 5.04
N LYS A 91 21.31 -3.44 4.24
CA LYS A 91 21.59 -2.02 4.55
C LYS A 91 20.36 -1.30 5.13
N LEU A 92 19.18 -1.91 5.06
CA LEU A 92 17.93 -1.35 5.55
C LEU A 92 17.70 -1.86 6.98
N ASN A 93 17.85 -0.98 7.97
CA ASN A 93 17.72 -1.31 9.39
C ASN A 93 16.25 -1.51 9.81
N ILE A 94 15.57 -2.51 9.23
CA ILE A 94 14.13 -2.76 9.40
C ILE A 94 13.92 -3.92 10.38
N ASN A 95 13.15 -3.69 11.44
CA ASN A 95 12.79 -4.71 12.40
C ASN A 95 11.75 -5.67 11.80
N ILE A 96 12.13 -6.93 11.57
CA ILE A 96 11.35 -7.93 10.80
C ILE A 96 10.72 -9.02 11.66
N ARG A 97 10.81 -8.92 13.00
CA ARG A 97 10.40 -10.00 13.91
C ARG A 97 8.91 -10.35 13.81
N TRP A 98 8.05 -9.40 13.47
CA TRP A 98 6.62 -9.62 13.22
C TRP A 98 6.33 -10.22 11.84
N ILE A 99 7.18 -9.99 10.83
CA ILE A 99 7.00 -10.51 9.46
C ILE A 99 7.32 -12.00 9.41
N MET A 100 8.40 -12.44 10.07
CA MET A 100 8.71 -13.86 10.19
C MET A 100 7.59 -14.63 10.91
N ASN A 101 6.99 -14.04 11.94
CA ASN A 101 5.83 -14.63 12.63
C ASN A 101 4.59 -14.71 11.74
N LEU A 102 4.34 -13.71 10.88
CA LEU A 102 3.20 -13.73 9.96
C LEU A 102 3.38 -14.78 8.85
N ILE A 103 4.59 -14.89 8.30
CA ILE A 103 4.95 -15.91 7.31
C ILE A 103 4.83 -17.32 7.93
N LEU A 104 5.35 -17.52 9.14
CA LEU A 104 5.20 -18.78 9.87
C LEU A 104 3.73 -19.13 10.14
N GLN A 105 2.90 -18.17 10.55
CA GLN A 105 1.46 -18.38 10.75
C GLN A 105 0.74 -18.76 9.45
N MET A 106 1.07 -18.10 8.33
CA MET A 106 0.48 -18.42 7.03
C MET A 106 0.94 -19.78 6.48
N MET A 107 2.17 -20.22 6.80
CA MET A 107 2.68 -21.54 6.45
C MET A 107 2.09 -22.66 7.32
N MET A 108 1.81 -22.42 8.60
CA MET A 108 1.22 -23.43 9.50
C MET A 108 -0.27 -23.69 9.25
N ILE A 109 -1.00 -22.82 8.54
CA ILE A 109 -2.42 -23.05 8.18
C ILE A 109 -2.55 -24.01 6.97
N ARG A 110 -1.43 -24.43 6.36
CA ARG A 110 -1.40 -25.34 5.19
C ARG A 110 -0.97 -26.79 5.50
N ILE A 111 -1.03 -27.24 6.75
CA ILE A 111 -0.89 -28.66 7.16
C ILE A 111 -2.16 -29.07 7.89
#